data_AF-A0A2V9MG87-F1
#
_entry.id   AF-A0A2V9MG87-F1
#
_cell.length_a   1.000
_cell.length_b   1.000
_cell.length_c   1.000
_cell.angle_alpha   90.00
_cell.angle_beta   90.00
_cell.angle_gamma   90.00
#
_symmetry.space_group_name_H-M   'P 1'
#
loop_
_entity.id
_entity.type
_entity.pdbx_description
1 polymer ?
#
loop_
_entity_poly.entity_id
_entity_poly.type
_entity_poly.pdbx_seq_one_letter_code
_entity_poly.pdbx_strand_id
1 'polypeptide(L)'
;MHTTAFHRLGFRLVLLATLFTFASTAEAGPPLLCHPFEIGNAKSLPWVQSQDWNSPKIGYDIAKLNEETIALLSPDVPVIVRMETLRRAVIYSEKDERVAYGLLSRLMARALDAGSSGRADALAWFDAGYLVETYKQARWMYEKQSSWLSKQNLIQGMNGYAWVTKALQLGGDAAAMEFAASLMKEGAWPNEHFQKALAGAADGSLLARNLVAQFGNQAKSVAELRAKFGKGKN
;
A
#
# COMPACT_ATOMS: atom_id res chain seq x y z
N MET A 1 -80.92 6.39 -38.01
CA MET A 1 -80.04 7.30 -37.27
C MET A 1 -78.75 6.57 -36.98
N HIS A 2 -77.63 7.14 -37.42
CA HIS A 2 -76.27 6.62 -37.24
C HIS A 2 -75.95 6.39 -35.75
N THR A 3 -75.14 5.38 -35.42
CA THR A 3 -73.71 5.55 -35.03
C THR A 3 -73.10 4.17 -34.73
N THR A 4 -72.03 3.86 -35.45
CA THR A 4 -71.11 2.73 -35.22
C THR A 4 -70.16 3.02 -34.05
N ALA A 5 -69.95 2.06 -33.15
CA ALA A 5 -68.83 2.08 -32.20
C ALA A 5 -67.99 0.81 -32.35
N PHE A 6 -66.96 0.91 -33.21
CA PHE A 6 -65.72 0.15 -33.05
C PHE A 6 -64.93 0.77 -31.89
N HIS A 7 -64.15 -0.04 -31.15
CA HIS A 7 -62.78 0.22 -30.64
C HIS A 7 -62.41 -0.94 -29.69
N ARG A 8 -61.72 -1.97 -30.21
CA ARG A 8 -60.26 -2.18 -30.18
C ARG A 8 -59.74 -2.73 -28.85
N LEU A 9 -59.46 -4.03 -28.92
CA LEU A 9 -58.63 -4.88 -28.09
C LEU A 9 -57.33 -4.18 -27.63
N GLY A 10 -57.07 -4.11 -26.33
CA GLY A 10 -55.88 -3.52 -25.74
C GLY A 10 -55.11 -4.52 -24.89
N PHE A 11 -54.45 -5.50 -25.52
CA PHE A 11 -53.39 -6.29 -24.90
C PHE A 11 -52.06 -5.57 -25.18
N ARG A 12 -51.44 -4.97 -24.16
CA ARG A 12 -50.02 -4.59 -24.21
C ARG A 12 -49.33 -4.95 -22.91
N LEU A 13 -48.76 -6.15 -22.93
CA LEU A 13 -47.65 -6.59 -22.11
C LEU A 13 -46.47 -5.64 -22.39
N VAL A 14 -45.95 -4.95 -21.37
CA VAL A 14 -44.64 -4.29 -21.46
C VAL A 14 -43.76 -4.95 -20.41
N LEU A 15 -42.98 -5.94 -20.86
CA LEU A 15 -41.82 -6.45 -20.13
C LEU A 15 -40.83 -5.30 -20.01
N LEU A 16 -40.59 -4.81 -18.80
CA LEU A 16 -39.46 -3.95 -18.51
C LEU A 16 -38.24 -4.86 -18.28
N ALA A 17 -37.39 -4.97 -19.30
CA ALA A 17 -36.13 -5.71 -19.21
C ALA A 17 -35.19 -5.00 -18.22
N THR A 18 -34.80 -5.74 -17.19
CA THR A 18 -33.81 -5.40 -16.16
C THR A 18 -32.42 -5.25 -16.76
N LEU A 19 -31.90 -4.02 -16.81
CA LEU A 19 -30.47 -3.76 -17.00
C LEU A 19 -29.76 -3.84 -15.65
N PHE A 20 -29.34 -5.04 -15.24
CA PHE A 20 -28.33 -5.19 -14.20
C PHE A 20 -26.96 -4.82 -14.81
N THR A 21 -26.55 -3.56 -14.64
CA THR A 21 -25.15 -3.21 -14.81
C THR A 21 -24.39 -3.80 -13.63
N PHE A 22 -23.73 -4.94 -13.84
CA PHE A 22 -22.71 -5.41 -12.91
C PHE A 22 -21.57 -4.39 -12.95
N ALA A 23 -21.55 -3.48 -11.99
CA ALA A 23 -20.38 -2.68 -11.72
C ALA A 23 -19.29 -3.66 -11.27
N SER A 24 -18.34 -3.95 -12.16
CA SER A 24 -17.12 -4.65 -11.77
C SER A 24 -16.44 -3.78 -10.72
N THR A 25 -16.53 -4.17 -9.45
CA THR A 25 -15.62 -3.65 -8.43
C THR A 25 -14.24 -4.11 -8.88
N ALA A 26 -13.48 -3.21 -9.49
CA ALA A 26 -12.04 -3.41 -9.63
C ALA A 26 -11.51 -3.51 -8.20
N GLU A 27 -11.28 -4.74 -7.74
CA GLU A 27 -10.61 -5.01 -6.49
C GLU A 27 -9.22 -4.39 -6.65
N ALA A 28 -9.03 -3.22 -6.03
CA ALA A 28 -7.73 -2.57 -6.02
C ALA A 28 -6.73 -3.59 -5.46
N GLY A 29 -5.66 -3.87 -6.20
CA GLY A 29 -4.66 -4.82 -5.78
C GLY A 29 -4.02 -4.43 -4.44
N PRO A 30 -3.17 -5.28 -3.85
CA PRO A 30 -2.69 -5.11 -2.48
C PRO A 30 -2.06 -3.72 -2.30
N PRO A 31 -2.52 -2.94 -1.31
CA PRO A 31 -2.26 -1.51 -1.22
C PRO A 31 -0.77 -1.17 -1.11
N LEU A 32 0.05 -2.05 -0.53
CA LEU A 32 1.49 -1.84 -0.37
C LEU A 32 2.28 -2.06 -1.68
N LEU A 33 1.72 -2.74 -2.68
CA LEU A 33 2.38 -3.00 -3.97
C LEU A 33 1.78 -2.24 -5.14
N CYS A 34 0.47 -2.28 -5.29
CA CYS A 34 -0.22 -1.81 -6.49
C CYS A 34 -0.36 -0.29 -6.58
N HIS A 35 -0.04 0.43 -5.51
CA HIS A 35 -0.15 1.87 -5.44
C HIS A 35 1.24 2.47 -5.18
N PRO A 36 1.91 3.01 -6.22
CA PRO A 36 3.15 3.74 -6.04
C PRO A 36 2.96 4.92 -5.10
N PHE A 37 3.94 5.16 -4.22
CA PHE A 37 3.91 6.34 -3.35
C PHE A 37 4.60 7.52 -4.03
N GLU A 38 3.98 8.70 -3.92
CA GLU A 38 4.57 9.96 -4.32
C GLU A 38 5.75 10.27 -3.39
N ILE A 39 6.94 10.51 -3.96
CA ILE A 39 8.19 10.78 -3.24
C ILE A 39 8.82 12.14 -3.60
N GLY A 40 8.16 12.93 -4.46
CA GLY A 40 8.70 14.18 -4.99
C GLY A 40 10.03 13.95 -5.72
N ASN A 41 11.05 14.74 -5.37
CA ASN A 41 12.39 14.63 -5.95
C ASN A 41 13.33 13.69 -5.16
N ALA A 42 12.82 12.94 -4.18
CA ALA A 42 13.63 12.02 -3.40
C ALA A 42 14.15 10.87 -4.27
N LYS A 43 15.35 10.36 -3.94
CA LYS A 43 15.93 9.21 -4.63
C LYS A 43 15.33 7.91 -4.10
N SER A 44 15.11 6.96 -4.99
CA SER A 44 14.72 5.58 -4.69
C SER A 44 15.32 4.65 -5.74
N LEU A 45 15.04 3.35 -5.65
CA LEU A 45 15.48 2.36 -6.64
C LEU A 45 15.00 2.79 -8.05
N PRO A 46 15.80 2.56 -9.10
CA PRO A 46 15.45 2.95 -10.46
C PRO A 46 14.05 2.45 -10.83
N TRP A 47 13.29 3.24 -11.58
CA TRP A 47 11.94 2.89 -12.00
C TRP A 47 11.67 3.52 -13.36
N VAL A 48 10.88 2.86 -14.21
CA VAL A 48 10.42 3.50 -15.44
C VAL A 48 9.36 4.53 -15.07
N GLN A 49 9.50 5.76 -15.55
CA GLN A 49 8.48 6.78 -15.39
C GLN A 49 7.21 6.34 -16.13
N SER A 50 6.28 5.75 -15.39
CA SER A 50 5.02 5.19 -15.87
C SER A 50 4.00 5.26 -14.75
N GLN A 51 2.72 5.21 -15.10
CA GLN A 51 1.63 5.07 -14.11
C GLN A 51 1.46 3.61 -13.67
N ASP A 52 2.22 2.69 -14.26
CA ASP A 52 2.14 1.27 -13.97
C ASP A 52 2.79 0.95 -12.62
N TRP A 53 2.05 0.19 -11.81
CA TRP A 53 2.50 -0.20 -10.48
C TRP A 53 3.70 -1.17 -10.50
N ASN A 54 3.89 -1.89 -11.61
CA ASN A 54 4.96 -2.85 -11.85
C ASN A 54 5.75 -2.48 -13.11
N SER A 55 6.67 -1.53 -12.98
CA SER A 55 7.51 -1.04 -14.08
C SER A 55 8.98 -0.89 -13.64
N PRO A 56 9.61 -1.98 -13.19
CA PRO A 56 11.04 -1.99 -12.90
C PRO A 56 11.84 -1.59 -14.15
N LYS A 57 12.94 -0.86 -13.94
CA LYS A 57 13.86 -0.48 -15.01
C LYS A 57 14.45 -1.74 -15.67
N ILE A 58 14.30 -1.83 -16.99
CA ILE A 58 14.89 -2.91 -17.79
C ILE A 58 16.42 -2.85 -17.67
N GLY A 59 17.06 -4.01 -17.47
CA GLY A 59 18.51 -4.13 -17.33
C GLY A 59 19.06 -3.69 -15.97
N TYR A 60 18.19 -3.47 -14.97
CA TYR A 60 18.66 -3.29 -13.59
C TYR A 60 19.43 -4.52 -13.10
N ASP A 61 20.59 -4.29 -12.48
CA ASP A 61 21.45 -5.34 -11.93
C ASP A 61 20.93 -5.78 -10.55
N ILE A 62 20.19 -6.88 -10.53
CA ILE A 62 19.56 -7.43 -9.32
C ILE A 62 20.59 -7.79 -8.23
N ALA A 63 21.85 -8.03 -8.57
CA ALA A 63 22.90 -8.31 -7.58
C ALA A 63 23.16 -7.10 -6.66
N LYS A 64 22.87 -5.88 -7.11
CA LYS A 64 23.05 -4.64 -6.35
C LYS A 64 21.87 -4.29 -5.46
N LEU A 65 20.74 -4.97 -5.61
CA LEU A 65 19.47 -4.59 -4.98
C LEU A 65 19.60 -4.42 -3.46
N ASN A 66 20.27 -5.36 -2.80
CA ASN A 66 20.39 -5.34 -1.35
C ASN A 66 21.22 -4.17 -0.85
N GLU A 67 22.37 -3.91 -1.48
CA GLU A 67 23.25 -2.81 -1.09
C GLU A 67 22.60 -1.45 -1.36
N GLU A 68 22.06 -1.26 -2.56
CA GLU A 68 21.40 0.00 -2.94
C GLU A 68 20.16 0.28 -2.09
N THR A 69 19.35 -0.74 -1.80
CA THR A 69 18.17 -0.57 -0.93
C THR A 69 18.58 -0.10 0.46
N ILE A 70 19.59 -0.73 1.08
CA ILE A 70 20.04 -0.32 2.41
C ILE A 70 20.61 1.11 2.40
N ALA A 71 21.39 1.46 1.37
CA ALA A 71 21.93 2.82 1.23
C ALA A 71 20.83 3.88 1.06
N LEU A 72 19.74 3.55 0.39
CA LEU A 72 18.55 4.41 0.20
C LEU A 72 17.67 4.52 1.45
N LEU A 73 17.97 3.78 2.52
CA LEU A 73 17.24 3.79 3.79
C LEU A 73 18.04 4.50 4.91
N SER A 74 18.87 5.49 4.56
CA SER A 74 19.65 6.30 5.51
C SER A 74 18.75 7.04 6.50
N PRO A 75 19.19 7.37 7.73
CA PRO A 75 18.32 7.87 8.82
C PRO A 75 17.47 9.10 8.50
N ASP A 76 17.92 9.96 7.60
CA ASP A 76 17.25 11.20 7.17
C ASP A 76 16.13 10.99 6.14
N VAL A 77 15.99 9.77 5.60
CA VAL A 77 14.97 9.46 4.59
C VAL A 77 13.57 9.42 5.21
N PRO A 78 12.60 10.20 4.69
CA PRO A 78 11.22 10.20 5.17
C PRO A 78 10.55 8.84 5.02
N VAL A 79 9.64 8.51 5.94
CA VAL A 79 8.96 7.20 5.97
C VAL A 79 8.29 6.85 4.65
N ILE A 80 7.58 7.78 4.01
CA ILE A 80 6.95 7.55 2.69
C ILE A 80 7.97 7.15 1.62
N VAL A 81 9.17 7.75 1.63
CA VAL A 81 10.22 7.42 0.66
C VAL A 81 10.78 6.02 0.92
N ARG A 82 10.89 5.63 2.20
CA ARG A 82 11.24 4.24 2.59
C ARG A 82 10.20 3.25 2.08
N MET A 83 8.92 3.56 2.25
CA MET A 83 7.82 2.73 1.77
C MET A 83 7.90 2.48 0.26
N GLU A 84 8.11 3.52 -0.55
CA GLU A 84 8.29 3.37 -2.00
C GLU A 84 9.54 2.57 -2.36
N THR A 85 10.64 2.80 -1.63
CA THR A 85 11.91 2.10 -1.85
C THR A 85 11.77 0.60 -1.57
N LEU A 86 11.16 0.24 -0.45
CA LEU A 86 10.89 -1.15 -0.08
C LEU A 86 9.87 -1.81 -1.02
N ARG A 87 8.83 -1.08 -1.46
CA ARG A 87 7.88 -1.56 -2.47
C ARG A 87 8.60 -1.94 -3.76
N ARG A 88 9.43 -1.05 -4.30
CA ARG A 88 10.25 -1.34 -5.50
C ARG A 88 11.20 -2.51 -5.25
N ALA A 89 11.79 -2.60 -4.06
CA ALA A 89 12.70 -3.68 -3.72
C ALA A 89 12.01 -5.06 -3.75
N VAL A 90 10.77 -5.16 -3.23
CA VAL A 90 9.97 -6.39 -3.33
C VAL A 90 9.65 -6.75 -4.78
N ILE A 91 9.36 -5.77 -5.63
CA ILE A 91 9.09 -6.03 -7.04
C ILE A 91 10.35 -6.49 -7.78
N TYR A 92 11.50 -5.88 -7.50
CA TYR A 92 12.77 -6.32 -8.08
C TYR A 92 13.17 -7.72 -7.60
N SER A 93 13.00 -8.02 -6.31
CA SER A 93 13.44 -9.29 -5.72
C SER A 93 12.60 -10.49 -6.15
N GLU A 94 11.42 -10.28 -6.76
CA GLU A 94 10.62 -11.33 -7.41
C GLU A 94 11.44 -12.17 -8.39
N LYS A 95 12.50 -11.62 -8.97
CA LYS A 95 13.36 -12.33 -9.93
C LYS A 95 14.38 -13.27 -9.29
N ASP A 96 14.70 -13.09 -8.00
CA ASP A 96 15.74 -13.86 -7.32
C ASP A 96 15.45 -14.00 -5.81
N GLU A 97 15.09 -15.21 -5.42
CA GLU A 97 14.85 -15.61 -4.03
C GLU A 97 16.01 -15.25 -3.10
N ARG A 98 17.26 -15.49 -3.52
CA ARG A 98 18.43 -15.26 -2.67
C ARG A 98 18.59 -13.79 -2.34
N VAL A 99 18.25 -12.92 -3.29
CA VAL A 99 18.26 -11.48 -3.09
C VAL A 99 17.18 -11.08 -2.10
N ALA A 100 15.96 -11.61 -2.23
CA ALA A 100 14.87 -11.35 -1.28
C ALA A 100 15.22 -11.75 0.17
N TYR A 101 15.75 -12.97 0.36
CA TYR A 101 16.27 -13.43 1.65
C TYR A 101 17.37 -12.52 2.17
N GLY A 102 18.33 -12.19 1.30
CA GLY A 102 19.44 -11.31 1.65
C GLY A 102 19.00 -9.92 2.09
N LEU A 103 17.94 -9.35 1.51
CA LEU A 103 17.39 -8.07 1.94
C LEU A 103 16.71 -8.20 3.31
N LEU A 104 15.84 -9.20 3.46
CA LEU A 104 15.10 -9.44 4.70
C LEU A 104 16.05 -9.66 5.88
N SER A 105 17.06 -10.52 5.72
CA SER A 105 18.05 -10.80 6.76
C SER A 105 18.80 -9.55 7.19
N ARG A 106 19.18 -8.67 6.25
CA ARG A 106 19.90 -7.42 6.57
C ARG A 106 19.03 -6.43 7.35
N LEU A 107 17.77 -6.24 6.95
CA LEU A 107 16.85 -5.35 7.67
C LEU A 107 16.50 -5.89 9.06
N MET A 108 16.30 -7.21 9.18
CA MET A 108 16.07 -7.85 10.48
C MET A 108 17.29 -7.72 11.41
N ALA A 109 18.50 -7.98 10.90
CA ALA A 109 19.72 -7.80 11.68
C ALA A 109 19.84 -6.36 12.21
N ARG A 110 19.61 -5.36 11.35
CA ARG A 110 19.61 -3.95 11.75
C ARG A 110 18.58 -3.64 12.85
N ALA A 111 17.37 -4.20 12.77
CA ALA A 111 16.33 -4.01 13.78
C ALA A 111 16.70 -4.65 15.13
N LEU A 112 17.31 -5.85 15.09
CA LEU A 112 17.77 -6.55 16.29
C LEU A 112 18.96 -5.85 16.95
N ASP A 113 19.94 -5.39 16.16
CA ASP A 113 21.12 -4.66 16.64
C ASP A 113 20.75 -3.34 17.31
N ALA A 114 19.73 -2.65 16.80
CA ALA A 114 19.18 -1.45 17.43
C ALA A 114 18.62 -1.78 18.84
N GLY A 115 17.85 -2.86 18.93
CA GLY A 115 17.28 -3.34 20.20
C GLY A 115 18.35 -3.75 21.23
N SER A 116 19.42 -4.41 20.81
CA SER A 116 20.49 -4.87 21.71
C SER A 116 21.46 -3.76 22.13
N SER A 117 21.60 -2.70 21.32
CA SER A 117 22.54 -1.60 21.57
C SER A 117 21.96 -0.48 22.44
N GLY A 118 20.72 -0.62 22.94
CA GLY A 118 20.01 0.44 23.66
C GLY A 118 19.66 1.66 22.78
N ARG A 119 19.89 1.58 21.47
CA ARG A 119 19.52 2.60 20.49
C ARG A 119 18.12 2.28 19.98
N ALA A 120 17.12 3.00 20.48
CA ALA A 120 15.77 2.93 19.95
C ALA A 120 15.74 3.45 18.49
N ASP A 121 16.05 2.58 17.52
CA ASP A 121 15.93 2.90 16.10
C ASP A 121 14.55 2.46 15.59
N ALA A 122 13.59 3.37 15.69
CA ALA A 122 12.24 3.16 15.18
C ALA A 122 12.24 2.82 13.68
N LEU A 123 13.14 3.42 12.89
CA LEU A 123 13.18 3.23 11.44
C LEU A 123 13.72 1.85 11.06
N ALA A 124 14.63 1.28 11.87
CA ALA A 124 15.06 -0.10 11.68
C ALA A 124 13.90 -1.10 11.84
N TRP A 125 13.09 -0.95 12.89
CA TRP A 125 11.88 -1.77 13.09
C TRP A 125 10.82 -1.52 12.03
N PHE A 126 10.65 -0.26 11.63
CA PHE A 126 9.71 0.13 10.57
C PHE A 126 10.06 -0.57 9.25
N ASP A 127 11.30 -0.44 8.78
CA ASP A 127 11.71 -0.96 7.47
C ASP A 127 11.61 -2.49 7.42
N ALA A 128 12.01 -3.19 8.49
CA ALA A 128 11.89 -4.63 8.58
C ALA A 128 10.41 -5.08 8.59
N GLY A 129 9.56 -4.42 9.38
CA GLY A 129 8.13 -4.72 9.44
C GLY A 129 7.40 -4.43 8.14
N TYR A 130 7.70 -3.29 7.51
CA TYR A 130 7.14 -2.88 6.24
C TYR A 130 7.49 -3.87 5.12
N LEU A 131 8.76 -4.30 5.04
CA LEU A 131 9.18 -5.27 4.04
C LEU A 131 8.44 -6.60 4.18
N VAL A 132 8.26 -7.11 5.41
CA VAL A 132 7.53 -8.36 5.68
C VAL A 132 6.08 -8.27 5.23
N GLU A 133 5.37 -7.20 5.57
CA GLU A 133 3.96 -7.03 5.16
C GLU A 133 3.83 -6.81 3.65
N THR A 134 4.82 -6.16 3.03
CA THR A 134 4.85 -6.02 1.56
C THR A 134 5.05 -7.39 0.90
N TYR A 135 5.96 -8.25 1.39
CA TYR A 135 6.08 -9.62 0.87
C TYR A 135 4.81 -10.47 1.09
N LYS A 136 4.09 -10.30 2.20
CA LYS A 136 2.79 -10.97 2.42
C LYS A 136 1.78 -10.60 1.36
N GLN A 137 1.67 -9.31 1.05
CA GLN A 137 0.79 -8.80 0.01
C GLN A 137 1.24 -9.25 -1.40
N ALA A 138 2.54 -9.27 -1.68
CA ALA A 138 3.09 -9.77 -2.93
C ALA A 138 2.77 -11.26 -3.13
N ARG A 139 2.89 -12.07 -2.07
CA ARG A 139 2.59 -13.52 -2.12
C ARG A 139 1.16 -13.79 -2.60
N TRP A 140 0.18 -13.07 -2.06
CA TRP A 140 -1.23 -13.21 -2.48
C TRP A 140 -1.41 -12.88 -3.97
N MET A 141 -0.72 -11.85 -4.46
CA MET A 141 -0.78 -11.45 -5.86
C MET A 141 -0.14 -12.49 -6.80
N TYR A 142 1.01 -13.04 -6.41
CA TYR A 142 1.80 -13.97 -7.23
C TYR A 142 1.40 -15.44 -7.08
N GLU A 143 0.42 -15.75 -6.21
CA GLU A 143 -0.09 -17.11 -5.99
C GLU A 143 -0.52 -17.78 -7.29
N LYS A 144 -1.23 -17.04 -8.15
CA LYS A 144 -1.73 -17.54 -9.44
C LYS A 144 -0.64 -17.68 -10.51
N GLN A 145 0.57 -17.17 -10.27
CA GLN A 145 1.65 -17.09 -11.26
C GLN A 145 2.76 -18.13 -11.02
N SER A 146 2.62 -19.02 -10.03
CA SER A 146 3.62 -20.03 -9.66
C SER A 146 5.03 -19.48 -9.33
N SER A 147 5.12 -18.18 -9.00
CA SER A 147 6.37 -17.53 -8.58
C SER A 147 6.94 -18.22 -7.33
N TRP A 148 8.26 -18.16 -7.13
CA TRP A 148 8.86 -18.71 -5.91
C TRP A 148 8.28 -18.02 -4.66
N LEU A 149 7.89 -16.74 -4.76
CA LEU A 149 7.22 -15.99 -3.68
C LEU A 149 5.92 -16.65 -3.20
N SER A 150 5.21 -17.39 -4.06
CA SER A 150 3.96 -18.07 -3.65
C SER A 150 4.19 -19.38 -2.89
N LYS A 151 5.39 -19.96 -2.98
CA LYS A 151 5.72 -21.30 -2.47
C LYS A 151 6.45 -21.28 -1.12
N GLN A 152 6.52 -20.11 -0.48
CA GLN A 152 7.56 -19.80 0.50
C GLN A 152 7.10 -19.59 1.94
N ASN A 153 7.96 -20.07 2.85
CA ASN A 153 7.94 -19.82 4.30
C ASN A 153 8.82 -18.62 4.70
N LEU A 154 9.40 -17.84 3.77
CA LEU A 154 10.31 -16.70 4.01
C LEU A 154 9.88 -15.83 5.21
N ILE A 155 8.59 -15.56 5.26
CA ILE A 155 7.91 -14.66 6.20
C ILE A 155 6.93 -15.41 7.11
N GLN A 156 6.95 -16.74 7.12
CA GLN A 156 6.04 -17.54 7.94
C GLN A 156 6.30 -17.27 9.42
N GLY A 157 5.24 -17.02 10.19
CA GLY A 157 5.33 -16.68 11.60
C GLY A 157 5.83 -15.27 11.90
N MET A 158 6.21 -14.48 10.88
CA MET A 158 6.61 -13.09 11.06
C MET A 158 5.38 -12.18 11.12
N ASN A 159 5.42 -11.22 12.04
CA ASN A 159 4.37 -10.22 12.20
C ASN A 159 4.97 -8.82 11.98
N GLY A 160 5.04 -8.42 10.71
CA GLY A 160 5.61 -7.13 10.32
C GLY A 160 4.75 -5.96 10.80
N TYR A 161 3.43 -6.11 10.84
CA TYR A 161 2.54 -5.12 11.45
C TYR A 161 2.86 -4.85 12.93
N ALA A 162 3.16 -5.89 13.71
CA ALA A 162 3.60 -5.73 15.10
C ALA A 162 4.95 -4.99 15.19
N TRP A 163 5.86 -5.21 14.24
CA TRP A 163 7.14 -4.49 14.19
C TRP A 163 6.97 -3.02 13.80
N VAL A 164 6.06 -2.70 12.88
CA VAL A 164 5.69 -1.30 12.57
C VAL A 164 4.99 -0.62 13.75
N THR A 165 4.13 -1.35 14.47
CA THR A 165 3.52 -0.85 15.71
C THR A 165 4.56 -0.61 16.80
N LYS A 166 5.58 -1.47 16.90
CA LYS A 166 6.73 -1.22 17.76
C LYS A 166 7.51 0.02 17.35
N ALA A 167 7.75 0.23 16.05
CA ALA A 167 8.38 1.45 15.55
C ALA A 167 7.61 2.71 15.97
N LEU A 168 6.27 2.69 15.85
CA LEU A 168 5.40 3.76 16.33
C LEU A 168 5.57 4.07 17.82
N GLN A 169 5.74 3.05 18.65
CA GLN A 169 5.97 3.20 20.10
C GLN A 169 7.35 3.79 20.42
N LEU A 170 8.35 3.53 19.57
CA LEU A 170 9.70 4.08 19.72
C LEU A 170 9.79 5.55 19.25
N GLY A 171 8.81 6.04 18.49
CA GLY A 171 8.70 7.42 18.03
C GLY A 171 9.24 7.67 16.62
N GLY A 172 9.20 8.92 16.16
CA GLY A 172 9.61 9.32 14.81
C GLY A 172 8.49 10.02 14.03
N ASP A 173 8.46 9.84 12.70
CA ASP A 173 7.40 10.34 11.81
C ASP A 173 6.11 9.53 12.02
N ALA A 174 5.46 9.77 13.16
CA ALA A 174 4.32 8.99 13.61
C ALA A 174 3.17 9.03 12.61
N ALA A 175 2.87 10.18 11.99
CA ALA A 175 1.74 10.27 11.05
C ALA A 175 1.96 9.42 9.79
N ALA A 176 3.18 9.38 9.25
CA ALA A 176 3.48 8.54 8.09
C ALA A 176 3.58 7.05 8.45
N MET A 177 4.09 6.71 9.64
CA MET A 177 4.08 5.33 10.13
C MET A 177 2.65 4.83 10.40
N GLU A 178 1.77 5.68 10.94
CA GLU A 178 0.34 5.41 11.09
C GLU A 178 -0.30 5.19 9.71
N PHE A 179 0.09 5.95 8.68
CA PHE A 179 -0.39 5.69 7.31
C PHE A 179 0.04 4.31 6.82
N ALA A 180 1.31 3.93 6.98
CA ALA A 180 1.77 2.59 6.61
C ALA A 180 1.00 1.48 7.37
N ALA A 181 0.85 1.61 8.68
CA ALA A 181 0.11 0.67 9.51
C ALA A 181 -1.37 0.54 9.06
N SER A 182 -1.97 1.64 8.59
CA SER A 182 -3.33 1.63 8.07
C SER A 182 -3.51 0.75 6.83
N LEU A 183 -2.46 0.62 6.00
CA LEU A 183 -2.46 -0.20 4.78
C LEU A 183 -2.11 -1.67 5.04
N MET A 184 -1.50 -1.95 6.20
CA MET A 184 -1.16 -3.30 6.67
C MET A 184 -2.29 -3.97 7.43
N LYS A 185 -3.09 -3.17 8.15
CA LYS A 185 -4.11 -3.67 9.06
C LYS A 185 -5.23 -4.35 8.29
N GLU A 186 -5.44 -5.63 8.57
CA GLU A 186 -6.58 -6.40 8.09
C GLU A 186 -7.89 -5.94 8.74
N GLY A 187 -9.01 -6.16 8.04
CA GLY A 187 -10.35 -5.89 8.54
C GLY A 187 -10.95 -4.59 8.01
N ALA A 188 -11.86 -3.99 8.79
CA ALA A 188 -12.66 -2.87 8.33
C ALA A 188 -11.84 -1.60 8.11
N TRP A 189 -12.15 -0.91 7.01
CA TRP A 189 -11.65 0.42 6.69
C TRP A 189 -12.82 1.43 6.75
N PRO A 190 -12.61 2.67 7.26
CA PRO A 190 -11.37 3.22 7.81
C PRO A 190 -11.01 2.64 9.19
N ASN A 191 -9.72 2.42 9.43
CA ASN A 191 -9.19 1.98 10.73
C ASN A 191 -8.59 3.15 11.53
N GLU A 192 -8.23 2.90 12.79
CA GLU A 192 -7.70 3.92 13.70
C GLU A 192 -6.36 4.49 13.24
N HIS A 193 -5.54 3.69 12.56
CA HIS A 193 -4.26 4.12 12.00
C HIS A 193 -4.48 5.16 10.89
N PHE A 194 -5.44 4.89 10.00
CA PHE A 194 -5.84 5.85 8.96
C PHE A 194 -6.31 7.18 9.58
N GLN A 195 -7.13 7.13 10.62
CA GLN A 195 -7.63 8.34 11.28
C GLN A 195 -6.51 9.17 11.90
N LYS A 196 -5.53 8.53 12.55
CA LYS A 196 -4.36 9.22 13.12
C LYS A 196 -3.45 9.80 12.05
N ALA A 197 -3.20 9.06 10.97
CA ALA A 197 -2.45 9.55 9.82
C ALA A 197 -3.11 10.80 9.22
N LEU A 198 -4.43 10.77 9.07
CA LEU A 198 -5.21 11.88 8.53
C LEU A 198 -5.20 13.12 9.44
N ALA A 199 -5.26 12.92 10.75
CA ALA A 199 -5.15 13.97 11.75
C ALA A 199 -3.74 14.59 11.80
N GLY A 200 -2.70 13.78 11.61
CA GLY A 200 -1.29 14.21 11.64
C GLY A 200 -0.74 14.76 10.32
N ALA A 201 -1.43 14.56 9.20
CA ALA A 201 -0.97 15.07 7.91
C ALA A 201 -1.03 16.60 7.85
N ALA A 202 0.05 17.29 7.47
CA ALA A 202 -0.02 18.71 7.14
C ALA A 202 -0.53 18.91 5.71
N ASP A 203 -1.26 19.99 5.43
CA ASP A 203 -1.72 20.29 4.07
C ASP A 203 -0.52 20.49 3.12
N GLY A 204 -0.62 19.95 1.92
CA GLY A 204 0.48 19.98 0.93
C GLY A 204 1.69 19.10 1.28
N SER A 205 1.71 18.42 2.43
CA SER A 205 2.79 17.49 2.78
C SER A 205 2.83 16.27 1.86
N LEU A 206 3.98 15.57 1.85
CA LEU A 206 4.12 14.29 1.14
C LEU A 206 3.09 13.28 1.63
N LEU A 207 2.84 13.22 2.94
CA LEU A 207 1.82 12.37 3.53
C LEU A 207 0.41 12.71 3.04
N ALA A 208 0.04 13.99 3.01
CA ALA A 208 -1.27 14.41 2.52
C ALA A 208 -1.50 14.03 1.05
N ARG A 209 -0.49 14.19 0.19
CA ARG A 209 -0.56 13.74 -1.21
C ARG A 209 -0.77 12.24 -1.32
N ASN A 210 -0.04 11.45 -0.53
CA ASN A 210 -0.17 9.99 -0.54
C ASN A 210 -1.49 9.48 0.04
N LEU A 211 -2.03 10.13 1.08
CA LEU A 211 -3.38 9.83 1.58
C LEU A 211 -4.43 10.03 0.47
N VAL A 212 -4.34 11.13 -0.28
CA VAL A 212 -5.27 11.37 -1.40
C VAL A 212 -5.03 10.39 -2.54
N ALA A 213 -3.79 10.09 -2.90
CA ALA A 213 -3.48 9.13 -3.97
C ALA A 213 -3.99 7.72 -3.64
N GLN A 214 -3.81 7.27 -2.40
CA GLN A 214 -4.20 5.94 -1.94
C GLN A 214 -5.71 5.78 -1.81
N PHE A 215 -6.41 6.85 -1.42
CA PHE A 215 -7.85 6.84 -1.13
C PHE A 215 -8.64 7.78 -2.06
N GLY A 216 -8.14 8.02 -3.28
CA GLY A 216 -8.69 9.02 -4.21
C GLY A 216 -10.10 8.71 -4.72
N ASN A 217 -10.53 7.45 -4.62
CA ASN A 217 -11.93 7.07 -4.83
C ASN A 217 -12.87 7.56 -3.72
N GLN A 218 -12.34 7.99 -2.57
CA GLN A 218 -13.11 8.47 -1.42
C GLN A 218 -13.23 9.98 -1.34
N ALA A 219 -12.24 10.72 -1.84
CA ALA A 219 -12.13 12.18 -1.77
C ALA A 219 -11.02 12.71 -2.72
N LYS A 220 -11.13 13.97 -3.13
CA LYS A 220 -10.17 14.66 -4.01
C LYS A 220 -9.11 15.45 -3.25
N SER A 221 -9.25 15.61 -1.94
CA SER A 221 -8.32 16.35 -1.10
C SER A 221 -8.25 15.79 0.32
N VAL A 222 -7.16 16.11 1.04
CA VAL A 222 -7.01 15.72 2.45
C VAL A 222 -8.05 16.42 3.34
N ALA A 223 -8.51 17.62 2.95
CA ALA A 223 -9.59 18.33 3.64
C ALA A 223 -10.93 17.59 3.51
N GLU A 224 -11.25 17.09 2.32
CA GLU A 224 -12.43 16.24 2.10
C GLU A 224 -12.32 14.91 2.86
N LEU A 225 -11.14 14.27 2.88
CA LEU A 225 -10.91 13.08 3.69
C LEU A 225 -11.18 13.36 5.18
N ARG A 226 -10.70 14.49 5.72
CA ARG A 226 -10.96 14.91 7.11
C ARG A 226 -12.42 15.17 7.38
N ALA A 227 -13.11 15.86 6.47
CA ALA A 227 -14.53 16.12 6.62
C ALA A 227 -15.35 14.82 6.66
N LYS A 228 -14.95 13.82 5.87
CA LYS A 228 -15.64 12.53 5.75
C LYS A 228 -15.29 11.54 6.87
N PHE A 229 -14.03 11.48 7.29
CA PHE A 229 -13.51 10.41 8.14
C PHE A 229 -12.75 10.88 9.38
N GLY A 230 -12.50 12.17 9.52
CA GLY A 230 -11.92 12.72 10.73
C GLY A 230 -12.83 12.39 11.90
N LYS A 231 -12.28 11.79 12.96
CA LYS A 231 -12.99 11.77 14.24
C LYS A 231 -13.14 13.23 14.68
N GLY A 232 -14.38 13.66 14.90
CA GLY A 232 -14.62 14.93 15.58
C GLY A 232 -13.77 14.97 16.85
N LYS A 233 -13.12 16.11 17.10
CA LYS A 233 -12.44 16.34 18.38
C LYS A 233 -13.52 16.25 19.47
N ASN A 234 -13.61 15.11 20.13
CA ASN A 234 -14.27 14.98 21.44
C ASN A 234 -13.16 14.97 22.48
#